data_AF-A0A3D0DJF8-F1
#
_entry.id   AF-A0A3D0DJF8-F1
#
_cell.length_a   1.000
_cell.length_b   1.000
_cell.length_c   1.000
_cell.angle_alpha   90.00
_cell.angle_beta   90.00
_cell.angle_gamma   90.00
#
_symmetry.space_group_name_H-M   'P 1'
#
loop_
_entity.id
_entity.type
_entity.pdbx_description
1 polymer ?
#
loop_
_entity_poly.entity_id
_entity_poly.type
_entity_poly.pdbx_seq_one_letter_code
_entity_poly.pdbx_strand_id
1 'polypeptide(L)'
;MANKEYFVGEIIKADGDEYKIIGKITYRNKQDGKTWDEYKLLALHFGNEIRWLSVDNFYKEYSLSRENPSASTIGYHLVDTGYEQVIAAMGDVDVQVGDEAAFQEYEDSTEEKIVSLEKWDDGDEYSSGYYLDPWEFGKEGENTRSEGFHKAGGFELVKLIGFILVFILGFGYSFIQGFFSSHKKIDAFLKKNPRFTYVTSITGMDKQKANVYECTGVSLYSPEEANMQVAKTIIDGVNGNTSDIQQNDEKDDNSVAILTPKEYALIYRGEDDKVYVQVSNRKYAYTTDKEPYRSRERTHRYYRRFYYSRGYYYDRNSFTRSTSSYDGFTDGQIEYNSSNDLNTYSGSVRQESISSRSSDGGGLSSGK
;
A
#
# COMPACT_ATOMS: atom_id res chain seq x y z
N MET A 1 15.59 -13.32 -4.85
CA MET A 1 15.06 -13.49 -3.49
C MET A 1 15.00 -14.98 -3.20
N ALA A 2 15.15 -15.38 -1.94
CA ALA A 2 15.05 -16.79 -1.56
C ALA A 2 13.57 -17.22 -1.62
N ASN A 3 13.29 -18.44 -2.11
CA ASN A 3 11.97 -19.05 -1.98
C ASN A 3 11.63 -19.16 -0.50
N LYS A 4 10.46 -18.66 -0.11
CA LYS A 4 9.96 -18.83 1.25
C LYS A 4 9.29 -20.18 1.35
N GLU A 5 9.93 -21.08 2.09
CA GLU A 5 9.40 -22.40 2.40
C GLU A 5 9.44 -22.60 3.91
N TYR A 6 8.31 -23.08 4.44
CA TYR A 6 8.15 -23.37 5.85
C TYR A 6 7.78 -24.84 6.05
N PHE A 7 7.96 -25.32 7.28
CA PHE A 7 7.68 -26.70 7.64
C PHE A 7 6.64 -26.80 8.77
N VAL A 8 5.88 -27.90 8.75
CA VAL A 8 4.95 -28.23 9.83
C VAL A 8 5.71 -28.29 11.16
N GLY A 9 5.16 -27.63 12.18
CA GLY A 9 5.74 -27.49 13.51
C GLY A 9 6.51 -26.18 13.73
N GLU A 10 6.87 -25.45 12.66
CA GLU A 10 7.53 -24.15 12.78
C GLU A 10 6.57 -23.08 13.32
N ILE A 11 7.14 -22.07 13.97
CA ILE A 11 6.43 -20.87 14.40
C ILE A 11 6.82 -19.74 13.46
N ILE A 12 5.82 -19.07 12.90
CA ILE A 12 5.98 -17.91 12.04
C ILE A 12 5.19 -16.74 12.60
N LYS A 13 5.60 -15.53 12.24
CA LYS A 13 4.77 -14.34 12.37
C LYS A 13 4.04 -14.12 11.05
N ALA A 14 2.76 -13.73 11.09
CA ALA A 14 1.99 -13.28 9.94
C ALA A 14 1.06 -12.13 10.39
N ASP A 15 1.11 -10.98 9.71
CA ASP A 15 0.38 -9.75 10.07
C ASP A 15 0.56 -9.33 11.55
N GLY A 16 1.77 -9.55 12.07
CA GLY A 16 2.14 -9.21 13.45
C GLY A 16 1.79 -10.27 14.50
N ASP A 17 1.03 -11.30 14.16
CA ASP A 17 0.61 -12.36 15.08
C ASP A 17 1.44 -13.64 14.93
N GLU A 18 1.58 -14.40 16.02
CA GLU A 18 2.35 -15.65 16.03
C GLU A 18 1.46 -16.87 15.78
N TYR A 19 1.88 -17.69 14.83
CA TYR A 19 1.20 -18.90 14.42
C TYR A 19 2.13 -20.09 14.45
N LYS A 20 1.61 -21.24 14.86
CA LYS A 20 2.24 -22.53 14.62
C LYS A 20 1.70 -23.11 13.31
N ILE A 21 2.59 -23.53 12.42
CA ILE A 21 2.21 -24.28 11.22
C ILE A 21 1.83 -25.69 11.64
N ILE A 22 0.56 -26.06 11.43
CA ILE A 22 0.04 -27.39 11.77
C ILE A 22 -0.19 -28.25 10.52
N GLY A 23 -0.29 -27.64 9.34
CA GLY A 23 -0.49 -28.32 8.07
C GLY A 23 0.19 -27.58 6.91
N LYS A 24 0.50 -28.30 5.83
CA LYS A 24 1.00 -27.76 4.57
C LYS A 24 0.39 -28.54 3.41
N ILE A 25 -0.10 -27.82 2.40
CA ILE A 25 -0.52 -28.36 1.10
C ILE A 25 0.34 -27.70 0.03
N THR A 26 0.77 -28.45 -0.97
CA THR A 26 1.37 -27.88 -2.18
C THR A 26 0.45 -28.22 -3.34
N TYR A 27 -0.02 -27.19 -4.02
CA TYR A 27 -0.87 -27.32 -5.18
C TYR A 27 -0.11 -27.13 -6.48
N ARG A 28 -0.72 -27.59 -7.56
CA ARG A 28 -0.34 -27.28 -8.93
C ARG A 28 -1.56 -26.86 -9.72
N ASN A 29 -1.50 -25.71 -10.38
CA ASN A 29 -2.51 -25.31 -11.34
C ASN A 29 -2.36 -26.17 -12.60
N LYS A 30 -3.45 -26.84 -12.99
CA LYS A 30 -3.43 -27.78 -14.14
C LYS A 30 -3.29 -27.08 -15.49
N GLN A 31 -3.55 -25.78 -15.57
CA GLN A 31 -3.49 -25.03 -16.82
C GLN A 31 -2.05 -24.64 -17.19
N ASP A 32 -1.28 -24.14 -16.24
CA ASP A 32 0.06 -23.57 -16.47
C ASP A 32 1.19 -24.36 -15.77
N GLY A 33 0.83 -25.31 -14.91
CA GLY A 33 1.75 -26.14 -14.13
C GLY A 33 2.45 -25.42 -12.98
N LYS A 34 2.02 -24.20 -12.62
CA LYS A 34 2.60 -23.44 -11.51
C LYS A 34 2.13 -23.97 -10.17
N THR A 35 2.92 -23.70 -9.14
CA THR A 35 2.76 -24.30 -7.82
C THR A 35 2.85 -23.24 -6.75
N TRP A 36 1.99 -23.36 -5.75
CA TRP A 36 2.00 -22.56 -4.53
C TRP A 36 1.86 -23.50 -3.32
N ASP A 37 2.27 -22.98 -2.17
CA ASP A 37 2.12 -23.67 -0.89
C ASP A 37 1.06 -23.00 -0.04
N GLU A 38 0.23 -23.80 0.61
CA GLU A 38 -0.73 -23.33 1.61
C GLU A 38 -0.40 -23.91 2.97
N TYR A 39 -0.38 -23.04 3.97
CA TYR A 39 0.00 -23.39 5.33
C TYR A 39 -1.19 -23.21 6.26
N LYS A 40 -1.60 -24.29 6.93
CA LYS A 40 -2.60 -24.24 7.99
C LYS A 40 -1.96 -23.73 9.26
N LEU A 41 -2.45 -22.61 9.75
CA LEU A 41 -1.88 -21.84 10.86
C LEU A 41 -2.78 -21.90 12.09
N LEU A 42 -2.20 -22.24 13.24
CA LEU A 42 -2.85 -22.18 14.54
C LEU A 42 -2.38 -20.94 15.31
N ALA A 43 -3.27 -19.98 15.55
CA ALA A 43 -2.95 -18.76 16.28
C ALA A 43 -2.59 -19.07 17.75
N LEU A 44 -1.41 -18.62 18.21
CA LEU A 44 -0.93 -18.94 19.56
C LEU A 44 -1.57 -18.08 20.66
N HIS A 45 -2.00 -16.86 20.32
CA HIS A 45 -2.49 -15.88 21.30
C HIS A 45 -3.98 -15.50 21.11
N PHE A 46 -4.63 -16.00 20.06
CA PHE A 46 -6.03 -15.68 19.71
C PHE A 46 -6.93 -16.92 19.73
N GLY A 47 -7.06 -17.53 20.90
CA GLY A 47 -8.08 -18.57 21.13
C GLY A 47 -7.97 -19.79 20.21
N ASN A 48 -6.78 -20.09 19.68
CA ASN A 48 -6.53 -21.18 18.73
C ASN A 48 -7.32 -21.06 17.40
N GLU A 49 -7.57 -19.84 16.91
CA GLU A 49 -8.18 -19.63 15.58
C GLU A 49 -7.30 -20.24 14.47
N ILE A 50 -7.94 -20.87 13.49
CA ILE A 50 -7.30 -21.39 12.28
C ILE A 50 -7.27 -20.31 11.21
N ARG A 51 -6.09 -20.14 10.61
CA ARG A 51 -5.86 -19.31 9.41
C ARG A 51 -5.16 -20.15 8.34
N TRP A 52 -5.21 -19.67 7.12
CA TRP A 52 -4.48 -20.23 5.99
C TRP A 52 -3.57 -19.15 5.41
N LEU A 53 -2.28 -19.47 5.30
CA LEU A 53 -1.31 -18.63 4.60
C LEU A 53 -1.03 -19.27 3.25
N SER A 54 -1.40 -18.59 2.16
CA SER A 54 -0.99 -19.00 0.82
C SER A 54 0.32 -18.30 0.45
N VAL A 55 1.23 -19.05 -0.17
CA VAL A 55 2.54 -18.58 -0.61
C VAL A 55 2.79 -19.03 -2.03
N ASP A 56 2.55 -18.13 -2.97
CA ASP A 56 2.94 -18.28 -4.36
C ASP A 56 4.28 -17.58 -4.59
N ASN A 57 5.37 -18.36 -4.62
CA ASN A 57 6.70 -17.81 -4.89
C ASN A 57 6.92 -17.44 -6.37
N PHE A 58 6.13 -18.00 -7.31
CA PHE A 58 6.29 -17.75 -8.73
C PHE A 58 5.71 -16.38 -9.10
N TYR A 59 4.49 -16.10 -8.64
CA TYR A 59 3.79 -14.84 -8.85
C TYR A 59 4.05 -13.81 -7.74
N LYS A 60 4.67 -14.24 -6.63
CA LYS A 60 4.97 -13.42 -5.44
C LYS A 60 3.72 -12.90 -4.75
N GLU A 61 2.71 -13.75 -4.71
CA GLU A 61 1.42 -13.49 -4.08
C GLU A 61 1.34 -14.25 -2.77
N TYR A 62 0.91 -13.53 -1.74
CA TYR A 62 0.80 -14.07 -0.38
C TYR A 62 -0.51 -13.58 0.20
N SER A 63 -1.23 -14.43 0.90
CA SER A 63 -2.49 -14.04 1.51
C SER A 63 -2.69 -14.74 2.84
N LEU A 64 -3.48 -14.11 3.70
CA LEU A 64 -3.96 -14.69 4.94
C LEU A 64 -5.48 -14.77 4.89
N SER A 65 -6.01 -15.99 4.94
CA SER A 65 -7.45 -16.24 4.87
C SER A 65 -7.94 -17.06 6.07
N ARG A 66 -9.25 -17.15 6.19
CA ARG A 66 -9.94 -18.14 7.02
C ARG A 66 -11.16 -18.66 6.28
N GLU A 67 -11.57 -19.87 6.66
CA GLU A 67 -12.89 -20.39 6.31
C GLU A 67 -13.99 -19.39 6.70
N ASN A 68 -14.92 -19.16 5.78
CA ASN A 68 -16.07 -18.31 5.97
C ASN A 68 -17.23 -18.81 5.10
N PRO A 69 -18.05 -19.75 5.60
CA PRO A 69 -19.16 -20.32 4.84
C PRO A 69 -20.28 -19.33 4.51
N SER A 70 -20.23 -18.12 5.10
CA SER A 70 -21.16 -17.02 4.84
C SER A 70 -20.56 -15.93 3.94
N ALA A 71 -19.40 -16.17 3.34
CA ALA A 71 -18.79 -15.22 2.42
C ALA A 71 -19.72 -14.96 1.23
N SER A 72 -19.70 -13.73 0.72
CA SER A 72 -20.53 -13.28 -0.39
C SER A 72 -19.65 -12.58 -1.41
N THR A 73 -19.87 -12.90 -2.68
CA THR A 73 -19.20 -12.27 -3.82
C THR A 73 -19.89 -10.96 -4.26
N ILE A 74 -21.00 -10.58 -3.63
CA ILE A 74 -21.70 -9.31 -3.91
C ILE A 74 -20.79 -8.12 -3.55
N GLY A 75 -20.51 -7.27 -4.54
CA GLY A 75 -19.60 -6.13 -4.39
C GLY A 75 -18.13 -6.46 -4.63
N TYR A 76 -17.83 -7.71 -4.99
CA TYR A 76 -16.54 -8.19 -5.42
C TYR A 76 -16.58 -8.49 -6.93
N HIS A 77 -15.41 -8.53 -7.55
CA HIS A 77 -15.25 -8.91 -8.95
C HIS A 77 -14.31 -10.11 -9.05
N LEU A 78 -14.59 -11.02 -9.99
CA LEU A 78 -13.77 -12.20 -10.23
C LEU A 78 -12.42 -11.77 -10.82
N VAL A 79 -11.33 -12.17 -10.18
CA VAL A 79 -9.96 -11.83 -10.60
C VAL A 79 -9.20 -13.05 -11.12
N ASP A 80 -9.48 -14.24 -10.60
CA ASP A 80 -8.83 -15.47 -11.03
C ASP A 80 -9.73 -16.71 -10.92
N THR A 81 -9.42 -17.73 -11.73
CA THR A 81 -10.08 -19.03 -11.70
C THR A 81 -9.21 -20.11 -12.31
N GLY A 82 -9.23 -21.30 -11.72
CA GLY A 82 -8.42 -22.40 -12.21
C GLY A 82 -8.85 -23.76 -11.70
N TYR A 83 -7.99 -24.73 -11.94
CA TYR A 83 -8.10 -26.07 -11.39
C TYR A 83 -6.81 -26.38 -10.64
N GLU A 84 -6.92 -26.58 -9.34
CA GLU A 84 -5.82 -26.96 -8.49
C GLU A 84 -5.77 -28.48 -8.33
N GLN A 85 -4.57 -29.01 -8.21
CA GLN A 85 -4.31 -30.40 -7.89
C GLN A 85 -3.32 -30.47 -6.75
N VAL A 86 -3.65 -31.25 -5.72
CA VAL A 86 -2.75 -31.50 -4.59
C VAL A 86 -1.58 -32.36 -5.06
N ILE A 87 -0.36 -31.84 -4.99
CA ILE A 87 0.87 -32.57 -5.33
C ILE A 87 1.72 -32.93 -4.10
N ALA A 88 1.46 -32.30 -2.95
CA ALA A 88 1.99 -32.70 -1.65
C ALA A 88 1.03 -32.28 -0.52
N ALA A 89 0.97 -33.07 0.55
CA ALA A 89 0.22 -32.76 1.76
C ALA A 89 0.98 -33.25 3.00
N MET A 90 1.02 -32.44 4.06
CA MET A 90 1.72 -32.73 5.31
C MET A 90 0.97 -32.14 6.51
N GLY A 91 1.03 -32.83 7.65
CA GLY A 91 0.43 -32.33 8.89
C GLY A 91 -1.09 -32.51 8.95
N ASP A 92 -1.76 -31.57 9.60
CA ASP A 92 -3.20 -31.58 9.90
C ASP A 92 -4.02 -30.94 8.76
N VAL A 93 -4.14 -31.66 7.63
CA VAL A 93 -4.91 -31.23 6.45
C VAL A 93 -5.80 -32.37 5.95
N ASP A 94 -6.99 -32.05 5.47
CA ASP A 94 -7.99 -33.03 4.98
C ASP A 94 -7.96 -33.18 3.45
N VAL A 95 -6.76 -33.42 2.89
CA VAL A 95 -6.55 -33.67 1.46
C VAL A 95 -5.50 -34.75 1.22
N GLN A 96 -5.56 -35.38 0.05
CA GLN A 96 -4.62 -36.40 -0.42
C GLN A 96 -3.98 -35.98 -1.74
N VAL A 97 -2.75 -36.45 -1.99
CA VAL A 97 -2.08 -36.21 -3.27
C VAL A 97 -2.91 -36.78 -4.41
N GLY A 98 -3.26 -35.93 -5.36
CA GLY A 98 -4.12 -36.24 -6.49
C GLY A 98 -5.53 -35.66 -6.38
N ASP A 99 -5.95 -35.19 -5.21
CA ASP A 99 -7.23 -34.47 -5.05
C ASP A 99 -7.22 -33.18 -5.87
N GLU A 100 -8.39 -32.80 -6.38
CA GLU A 100 -8.56 -31.66 -7.28
C GLU A 100 -9.79 -30.82 -6.90
N ALA A 101 -9.69 -29.52 -7.09
CA ALA A 101 -10.82 -28.59 -6.98
C ALA A 101 -10.78 -27.56 -8.11
N ALA A 102 -11.95 -27.02 -8.45
CA ALA A 102 -12.01 -25.79 -9.23
C ALA A 102 -12.06 -24.60 -8.27
N PHE A 103 -11.19 -23.61 -8.48
CA PHE A 103 -11.17 -22.41 -7.63
C PHE A 103 -11.63 -21.16 -8.39
N GLN A 104 -12.15 -20.20 -7.62
CA GLN A 104 -12.49 -18.86 -8.06
C GLN A 104 -12.08 -17.85 -7.00
N GLU A 105 -11.43 -16.78 -7.43
CA GLU A 105 -10.91 -15.73 -6.57
C GLU A 105 -11.60 -14.41 -6.89
N TYR A 106 -12.08 -13.73 -5.86
CA TYR A 106 -12.80 -12.48 -5.99
C TYR A 106 -12.18 -11.39 -5.12
N GLU A 107 -12.07 -10.17 -5.67
CA GLU A 107 -11.57 -9.00 -4.94
C GLU A 107 -12.62 -7.90 -4.79
N ASP A 108 -12.60 -7.20 -3.66
CA ASP A 108 -13.42 -6.00 -3.48
C ASP A 108 -12.87 -4.82 -4.29
N SER A 109 -13.62 -3.71 -4.37
CA SER A 109 -13.17 -2.51 -5.11
C SER A 109 -11.90 -1.87 -4.53
N THR A 110 -11.40 -2.35 -3.39
CA THR A 110 -10.14 -1.87 -2.79
C THR A 110 -8.94 -2.76 -3.12
N GLU A 111 -9.19 -3.92 -3.78
CA GLU A 111 -8.19 -4.92 -4.13
C GLU A 111 -7.36 -5.34 -2.90
N GLU A 112 -8.03 -5.44 -1.74
CA GLU A 112 -7.43 -5.87 -0.46
C GLU A 112 -8.12 -7.09 0.10
N LYS A 113 -9.45 -7.11 0.00
CA LYS A 113 -10.23 -8.19 0.56
C LYS A 113 -10.45 -9.21 -0.53
N ILE A 114 -10.18 -10.44 -0.16
CA ILE A 114 -10.32 -11.59 -1.03
C ILE A 114 -11.49 -12.43 -0.52
N VAL A 115 -12.29 -12.93 -1.44
CA VAL A 115 -13.21 -14.04 -1.22
C VAL A 115 -12.81 -15.13 -2.20
N SER A 116 -12.51 -16.32 -1.67
CA SER A 116 -12.15 -17.46 -2.50
C SER A 116 -13.20 -18.55 -2.34
N LEU A 117 -13.46 -19.24 -3.45
CA LEU A 117 -14.43 -20.32 -3.56
C LEU A 117 -13.74 -21.52 -4.20
N GLU A 118 -13.66 -22.62 -3.46
CA GLU A 118 -13.18 -23.90 -3.96
C GLU A 118 -14.37 -24.85 -4.14
N LYS A 119 -14.43 -25.53 -5.27
CA LYS A 119 -15.48 -26.50 -5.60
C LYS A 119 -14.88 -27.88 -5.65
N TRP A 120 -15.13 -28.62 -4.58
CA TRP A 120 -14.73 -30.01 -4.40
C TRP A 120 -15.87 -30.95 -4.82
N ASP A 121 -15.55 -32.22 -5.00
CA ASP A 121 -16.57 -33.25 -5.30
C ASP A 121 -17.59 -33.43 -4.16
N ASP A 122 -17.21 -33.10 -2.92
CA ASP A 122 -18.02 -33.23 -1.71
C ASP A 122 -18.68 -31.93 -1.23
N GLY A 123 -18.38 -30.78 -1.85
CA GLY A 123 -19.00 -29.51 -1.53
C GLY A 123 -18.26 -28.27 -2.04
N ASP A 124 -18.94 -27.14 -1.93
CA ASP A 124 -18.37 -25.81 -2.17
C ASP A 124 -17.88 -25.24 -0.83
N GLU A 125 -16.63 -24.78 -0.80
CA GLU A 125 -16.01 -24.16 0.37
C GLU A 125 -15.67 -22.70 0.09
N TYR A 126 -15.84 -21.86 1.10
CA TYR A 126 -15.67 -20.42 0.99
C TYR A 126 -14.68 -19.92 2.03
N SER A 127 -13.79 -19.04 1.61
CA SER A 127 -12.91 -18.30 2.51
C SER A 127 -13.03 -16.79 2.31
N SER A 128 -12.59 -16.07 3.33
CA SER A 128 -12.36 -14.64 3.23
C SER A 128 -11.01 -14.29 3.82
N GLY A 129 -10.27 -13.45 3.12
CA GLY A 129 -8.91 -13.11 3.49
C GLY A 129 -8.48 -11.75 2.97
N TYR A 130 -7.17 -11.53 3.01
CA TYR A 130 -6.51 -10.35 2.48
C TYR A 130 -5.08 -10.69 2.06
N TYR A 131 -4.55 -9.92 1.11
CA TYR A 131 -3.16 -10.08 0.68
C TYR A 131 -2.17 -9.63 1.76
N LEU A 132 -1.01 -10.27 1.78
CA LEU A 132 0.14 -9.94 2.61
C LEU A 132 1.30 -9.49 1.72
N ASP A 133 2.04 -8.49 2.19
CA ASP A 133 3.35 -8.17 1.65
C ASP A 133 4.40 -9.22 2.11
N PRO A 134 5.49 -9.45 1.33
CA PRO A 134 6.51 -10.43 1.66
C PRO A 134 7.22 -10.22 3.02
N TRP A 135 7.11 -9.08 3.69
CA TRP A 135 7.69 -8.87 5.04
C TRP A 135 6.66 -8.99 6.16
N GLU A 136 5.38 -9.15 5.82
CA GLU A 136 4.30 -9.29 6.80
C GLU A 136 4.22 -10.70 7.37
N PHE A 137 4.97 -11.66 6.79
CA PHE A 137 5.10 -13.00 7.33
C PHE A 137 6.54 -13.54 7.25
N GLY A 138 6.91 -14.42 8.19
CA GLY A 138 8.23 -15.08 8.20
C GLY A 138 8.66 -15.61 9.57
N LYS A 139 9.83 -16.26 9.63
CA LYS A 139 10.38 -16.76 10.90
C LYS A 139 10.84 -15.61 11.78
N GLU A 140 10.84 -15.83 13.09
CA GLU A 140 11.40 -14.88 14.03
C GLU A 140 12.90 -14.64 13.73
N GLY A 141 13.26 -13.39 13.44
CA GLY A 141 14.61 -13.01 13.00
C GLY A 141 14.81 -12.87 11.48
N GLU A 142 13.90 -13.39 10.64
CA GLU A 142 13.85 -13.04 9.20
C GLU A 142 13.18 -11.67 8.98
N ASN A 143 12.20 -11.35 9.83
CA ASN A 143 11.52 -10.06 9.85
C ASN A 143 12.29 -9.05 10.72
N THR A 144 13.43 -8.55 10.24
CA THR A 144 14.20 -7.52 10.96
C THR A 144 13.69 -6.10 10.66
N ARG A 145 12.89 -5.56 11.59
CA ARG A 145 13.23 -4.29 12.27
C ARG A 145 12.33 -4.05 13.48
N SER A 146 12.78 -4.54 14.63
CA SER A 146 12.52 -3.86 15.90
C SER A 146 13.86 -3.55 16.58
N GLU A 147 14.09 -2.25 16.74
CA GLU A 147 14.91 -1.58 17.77
C GLU A 147 16.43 -1.83 17.86
N GLY A 148 17.15 -0.71 17.95
CA GLY A 148 18.58 -0.70 18.26
C GLY A 148 19.27 0.59 17.83
N PHE A 149 18.97 1.71 18.49
CA PHE A 149 19.84 2.90 18.44
C PHE A 149 21.19 2.53 19.06
N HIS A 150 22.25 2.45 18.25
CA HIS A 150 23.62 2.50 18.77
C HIS A 150 24.46 3.53 18.00
N LYS A 151 24.99 4.48 18.77
CA LYS A 151 26.01 5.46 18.38
C LYS A 151 27.35 4.77 18.11
N ALA A 152 27.99 5.16 17.00
CA ALA A 152 29.43 5.37 16.81
C ALA A 152 29.55 5.89 15.37
N GLY A 153 30.32 6.89 14.97
CA GLY A 153 31.63 7.40 15.38
C GLY A 153 32.26 7.88 14.06
N GLY A 154 32.77 9.11 14.00
CA GLY A 154 33.14 9.78 12.75
C GLY A 154 34.46 9.32 12.09
N PHE A 155 34.72 9.90 10.91
CA PHE A 155 35.86 9.78 9.96
C PHE A 155 35.79 8.58 8.98
N GLU A 156 35.91 8.69 7.65
CA GLU A 156 36.29 9.78 6.74
C GLU A 156 35.40 9.80 5.48
N LEU A 157 34.70 10.92 5.31
CA LEU A 157 33.93 11.29 4.13
C LEU A 157 34.86 12.15 3.27
N VAL A 158 35.04 11.86 1.97
CA VAL A 158 35.28 12.84 0.87
C VAL A 158 35.77 12.19 -0.44
N LYS A 159 36.32 10.96 -0.46
CA LYS A 159 36.87 10.41 -1.73
C LYS A 159 36.10 9.26 -2.41
N LEU A 160 35.02 8.77 -1.82
CA LEU A 160 34.18 7.71 -2.43
C LEU A 160 32.92 8.24 -3.15
N ILE A 161 32.59 9.53 -3.00
CA ILE A 161 31.34 10.12 -3.50
C ILE A 161 31.37 10.34 -5.03
N GLY A 162 32.55 10.61 -5.61
CA GLY A 162 32.69 10.87 -7.05
C GLY A 162 32.49 9.64 -7.94
N PHE A 163 32.83 8.44 -7.46
CA PHE A 163 32.73 7.21 -8.27
C PHE A 163 31.35 6.55 -8.18
N ILE A 164 30.62 6.78 -7.08
CA ILE A 164 29.25 6.29 -6.89
C ILE A 164 28.24 7.11 -7.72
N LEU A 165 28.47 8.42 -7.91
CA LEU A 165 27.56 9.28 -8.68
C LEU A 165 27.53 8.95 -10.19
N VAL A 166 28.65 8.50 -10.77
CA VAL A 166 28.69 8.11 -12.20
C VAL A 166 28.07 6.73 -12.42
N PHE A 167 28.20 5.80 -11.47
CA PHE A 167 27.54 4.48 -11.55
C PHE A 167 26.01 4.58 -11.37
N ILE A 168 25.52 5.51 -10.56
CA ILE A 168 24.07 5.74 -10.36
C ILE A 168 23.41 6.38 -11.60
N LEU A 169 24.13 7.19 -12.37
CA LEU A 169 23.56 7.88 -13.53
C LEU A 169 23.48 7.03 -14.81
N GLY A 170 24.25 5.93 -14.90
CA GLY A 170 24.31 5.09 -16.11
C GLY A 170 23.57 3.74 -16.04
N PHE A 171 23.29 3.23 -14.84
CA PHE A 171 22.68 1.90 -14.66
C PHE A 171 21.55 1.88 -13.59
N GLY A 172 21.21 3.03 -13.03
CA GLY A 172 20.28 3.18 -11.89
C GLY A 172 18.79 3.25 -12.23
N TYR A 173 18.36 2.94 -13.45
CA TYR A 173 16.92 2.91 -13.78
C TYR A 173 16.23 1.60 -13.33
N SER A 174 16.99 0.52 -13.12
CA SER A 174 16.42 -0.80 -12.78
C SER A 174 16.72 -1.30 -11.37
N PHE A 175 17.33 -0.49 -10.49
CA PHE A 175 17.76 -0.94 -9.16
C PHE A 175 17.08 -0.23 -7.97
N ILE A 176 16.23 0.78 -8.21
CA ILE A 176 15.52 1.52 -7.15
C ILE A 176 14.11 0.94 -6.86
N GLN A 177 13.62 0.02 -7.69
CA GLN A 177 12.29 -0.60 -7.56
C GLN A 177 12.16 -1.60 -6.38
N GLY A 178 13.23 -1.84 -5.62
CA GLY A 178 13.24 -2.86 -4.54
C GLY A 178 13.33 -2.33 -3.10
N PHE A 179 13.25 -1.01 -2.87
CA PHE A 179 13.53 -0.42 -1.55
C PHE A 179 12.40 0.40 -0.91
N PHE A 180 11.24 0.52 -1.56
CA PHE A 180 10.08 1.18 -0.96
C PHE A 180 9.07 0.14 -0.53
N SER A 181 9.00 -0.09 0.79
CA SER A 181 7.88 -0.77 1.44
C SER A 181 6.56 -0.10 1.03
N SER A 182 5.59 -0.91 0.61
CA SER A 182 4.25 -0.49 0.21
C SER A 182 3.53 0.18 1.39
N HIS A 183 2.93 1.35 1.18
CA HIS A 183 1.99 1.92 2.14
C HIS A 183 0.75 2.44 1.43
N LYS A 184 -0.42 1.86 1.70
CA LYS A 184 -1.68 2.47 1.24
C LYS A 184 -1.95 3.87 1.82
N LYS A 185 -1.20 4.28 2.84
CA LYS A 185 -1.26 5.60 3.46
C LYS A 185 0.02 6.41 3.19
N ILE A 186 -0.16 7.62 2.71
CA ILE A 186 0.90 8.60 2.48
C ILE A 186 1.65 8.88 3.80
N ASP A 187 0.97 9.11 4.92
CA ASP A 187 1.65 9.41 6.20
C ASP A 187 2.56 8.27 6.66
N ALA A 188 2.14 7.03 6.46
CA ALA A 188 2.96 5.86 6.78
C ALA A 188 4.21 5.78 5.90
N PHE A 189 4.07 6.08 4.60
CA PHE A 189 5.18 6.18 3.67
C PHE A 189 6.18 7.26 4.07
N LEU A 190 5.70 8.48 4.31
CA LEU A 190 6.56 9.60 4.67
C LEU A 190 7.34 9.32 5.98
N LYS A 191 6.74 8.64 6.95
CA LYS A 191 7.41 8.28 8.22
C LYS A 191 8.58 7.32 8.06
N LYS A 192 8.46 6.36 7.14
CA LYS A 192 9.48 5.31 6.95
C LYS A 192 10.54 5.69 5.91
N ASN A 193 10.21 6.61 5.00
CA ASN A 193 11.09 6.97 3.91
C ASN A 193 12.13 8.03 4.35
N PRO A 194 13.45 7.73 4.25
CA PRO A 194 14.50 8.61 4.74
C PRO A 194 14.62 9.94 3.98
N ARG A 195 13.96 10.09 2.83
CA ARG A 195 13.90 11.37 2.11
C ARG A 195 13.05 12.42 2.83
N PHE A 196 12.16 11.99 3.74
CA PHE A 196 11.21 12.86 4.42
C PHE A 196 11.54 12.97 5.91
N THR A 197 11.82 14.19 6.37
CA THR A 197 12.07 14.48 7.78
C THR A 197 10.82 15.07 8.39
N TYR A 198 10.30 14.49 9.47
CA TYR A 198 9.19 15.08 10.21
C TYR A 198 9.58 16.45 10.79
N VAL A 199 8.76 17.47 10.54
CA VAL A 199 8.99 18.85 10.98
C VAL A 199 8.07 19.20 12.14
N THR A 200 6.76 19.03 11.97
CA THR A 200 5.74 19.44 12.94
C THR A 200 4.39 18.81 12.61
N SER A 201 3.39 19.08 13.47
CA SER A 201 1.99 18.80 13.21
C SER A 201 1.14 20.04 13.45
N ILE A 202 0.24 20.36 12.52
CA ILE A 202 -0.75 21.42 12.68
C ILE A 202 -2.01 20.80 13.27
N THR A 203 -2.48 21.36 14.38
CA THR A 203 -3.74 20.93 15.01
C THR A 203 -4.89 21.75 14.46
N GLY A 204 -5.86 21.05 13.87
CA GLY A 204 -7.09 21.63 13.34
C GLY A 204 -8.26 21.45 14.31
N MET A 205 -9.48 21.51 13.77
CA MET A 205 -10.70 21.27 14.52
C MET A 205 -10.89 19.78 14.83
N ASP A 206 -11.81 19.43 15.74
CA ASP A 206 -12.16 18.04 16.10
C ASP A 206 -10.95 17.15 16.48
N LYS A 207 -9.93 17.75 17.11
CA LYS A 207 -8.65 17.10 17.46
C LYS A 207 -7.94 16.47 16.27
N GLN A 208 -8.29 16.86 15.04
CA GLN A 208 -7.63 16.40 13.84
C GLN A 208 -6.27 17.07 13.71
N LYS A 209 -5.32 16.37 13.08
CA LYS A 209 -3.97 16.88 12.85
C LYS A 209 -3.54 16.64 11.41
N ALA A 210 -2.72 17.55 10.91
CA ALA A 210 -1.93 17.36 9.70
C ALA A 210 -0.46 17.29 10.08
N ASN A 211 0.23 16.24 9.65
CA ASN A 211 1.67 16.10 9.82
C ASN A 211 2.38 16.80 8.65
N VAL A 212 3.53 17.39 8.94
CA VAL A 212 4.35 18.13 7.97
C VAL A 212 5.73 17.50 7.92
N TYR A 213 6.17 17.18 6.70
CA TYR A 213 7.47 16.60 6.41
C TYR A 213 8.24 17.52 5.48
N GLU A 214 9.54 17.71 5.73
CA GLU A 214 10.47 18.34 4.81
C GLU A 214 11.06 17.26 3.90
N CYS A 215 10.99 17.47 2.59
CA CYS A 215 11.65 16.58 1.63
C CYS A 215 13.08 17.03 1.37
N THR A 216 14.02 16.12 1.55
CA THR A 216 15.45 16.33 1.25
C THR A 216 15.82 15.71 -0.11
N GLY A 217 17.00 16.06 -0.63
CA GLY A 217 17.52 15.48 -1.88
C GLY A 217 16.81 15.94 -3.15
N VAL A 218 16.15 17.10 -3.12
CA VAL A 218 15.46 17.71 -4.28
C VAL A 218 16.13 18.99 -4.80
N SER A 219 17.26 19.39 -4.21
CA SER A 219 18.00 20.60 -4.59
C SER A 219 18.63 20.54 -6.00
N LEU A 220 18.67 19.36 -6.61
CA LEU A 220 19.21 19.14 -7.96
C LEU A 220 18.16 19.36 -9.06
N TYR A 221 16.87 19.46 -8.69
CA TYR A 221 15.77 19.69 -9.63
C TYR A 221 15.43 21.18 -9.68
N SER A 222 14.90 21.63 -10.82
CA SER A 222 14.30 22.96 -10.90
C SER A 222 13.12 23.08 -9.91
N PRO A 223 12.72 24.29 -9.51
CA PRO A 223 11.60 24.47 -8.59
C PRO A 223 10.28 23.83 -9.04
N GLU A 224 10.05 23.76 -10.34
CA GLU A 224 8.88 23.13 -10.97
C GLU A 224 8.97 21.60 -10.91
N GLU A 225 10.12 21.03 -11.24
CA GLU A 225 10.34 19.58 -11.23
C GLU A 225 10.39 19.02 -9.82
N ALA A 226 10.86 19.77 -8.82
CA ALA A 226 11.03 19.27 -7.46
C ALA A 226 9.71 18.72 -6.87
N ASN A 227 8.61 19.47 -6.97
CA ASN A 227 7.31 19.03 -6.45
C ASN A 227 6.76 17.83 -7.23
N MET A 228 6.97 17.82 -8.55
CA MET A 228 6.60 16.72 -9.44
C MET A 228 7.32 15.41 -9.06
N GLN A 229 8.63 15.47 -8.81
CA GLN A 229 9.43 14.32 -8.40
C GLN A 229 9.01 13.78 -7.02
N VAL A 230 8.70 14.69 -6.09
CA VAL A 230 8.17 14.32 -4.78
C VAL A 230 6.80 13.66 -4.91
N ALA A 231 5.92 14.19 -5.77
CA ALA A 231 4.63 13.59 -6.05
C ALA A 231 4.76 12.17 -6.62
N LYS A 232 5.64 11.96 -7.62
CA LYS A 232 5.94 10.62 -8.16
C LYS A 232 6.47 9.68 -7.10
N THR A 233 7.41 10.14 -6.27
CA THR A 233 7.95 9.35 -5.14
C THR A 233 6.84 8.91 -4.18
N ILE A 234 5.87 9.78 -3.89
CA ILE A 234 4.71 9.44 -3.04
C ILE A 234 3.79 8.46 -3.77
N ILE A 235 3.48 8.69 -5.05
CA ILE A 235 2.63 7.82 -5.87
C ILE A 235 3.21 6.41 -5.91
N ASP A 236 4.51 6.27 -6.16
CA ASP A 236 5.23 5.00 -6.13
C ASP A 236 5.15 4.35 -4.75
N GLY A 237 5.42 5.13 -3.69
CA GLY A 237 5.36 4.68 -2.30
C GLY A 237 4.00 4.18 -1.85
N VAL A 238 2.92 4.65 -2.49
CA VAL A 238 1.55 4.21 -2.22
C VAL A 238 0.98 3.32 -3.32
N ASN A 239 1.81 2.79 -4.21
CA ASN A 239 1.42 1.91 -5.33
C ASN A 239 0.28 2.48 -6.19
N GLY A 240 0.32 3.80 -6.41
CA GLY A 240 -0.73 4.48 -7.17
C GLY A 240 -2.09 4.52 -6.47
N ASN A 241 -2.19 4.24 -5.16
CA ASN A 241 -3.41 4.32 -4.36
C ASN A 241 -3.87 5.78 -4.13
N THR A 242 -4.33 6.41 -5.20
CA THR A 242 -4.79 7.81 -5.24
C THR A 242 -6.19 7.89 -5.85
N SER A 243 -6.99 8.84 -5.40
CA SER A 243 -8.31 9.13 -5.97
C SER A 243 -8.22 10.25 -7.01
N ASP A 244 -7.47 11.31 -6.69
CA ASP A 244 -7.31 12.46 -7.56
C ASP A 244 -5.94 13.09 -7.32
N ILE A 245 -5.23 13.44 -8.39
CA ILE A 245 -3.98 14.19 -8.34
C ILE A 245 -4.06 15.38 -9.30
N GLN A 246 -3.57 16.54 -8.88
CA GLN A 246 -3.45 17.70 -9.76
C GLN A 246 -2.28 18.58 -9.31
N GLN A 247 -1.50 19.06 -10.27
CA GLN A 247 -0.58 20.16 -10.07
C GLN A 247 -1.34 21.48 -10.27
N ASN A 248 -1.06 22.45 -9.41
CA ASN A 248 -1.56 23.80 -9.54
C ASN A 248 -1.04 24.41 -10.85
N ASP A 249 -1.95 24.99 -11.62
CA ASP A 249 -1.69 25.63 -12.91
C ASP A 249 -1.46 27.15 -12.77
N GLU A 250 -1.65 27.70 -11.57
CA GLU A 250 -1.32 29.09 -11.27
C GLU A 250 0.18 29.35 -11.44
N LYS A 251 0.50 30.37 -12.24
CA LYS A 251 1.88 30.77 -12.51
C LYS A 251 2.69 30.94 -11.21
N ASP A 252 3.89 30.35 -11.20
CA ASP A 252 4.84 30.37 -10.08
C ASP A 252 4.36 29.62 -8.81
N ASP A 253 3.27 28.85 -8.88
CA ASP A 253 2.85 27.92 -7.85
C ASP A 253 2.71 26.52 -8.44
N ASN A 254 3.77 25.73 -8.29
CA ASN A 254 3.84 24.37 -8.82
C ASN A 254 3.43 23.33 -7.77
N SER A 255 2.58 23.70 -6.79
CA SER A 255 2.15 22.79 -5.73
C SER A 255 1.34 21.63 -6.29
N VAL A 256 1.49 20.46 -5.71
CA VAL A 256 0.78 19.25 -6.14
C VAL A 256 -0.11 18.77 -5.00
N ALA A 257 -1.36 18.53 -5.32
CA ALA A 257 -2.34 17.98 -4.40
C ALA A 257 -2.60 16.51 -4.74
N ILE A 258 -2.57 15.64 -3.72
CA ILE A 258 -2.86 14.21 -3.84
C ILE A 258 -3.97 13.87 -2.85
N LEU A 259 -5.09 13.39 -3.39
CA LEU A 259 -6.17 12.80 -2.61
C LEU A 259 -6.07 11.28 -2.68
N THR A 260 -6.26 10.61 -1.55
CA THR A 260 -6.46 9.15 -1.48
C THR A 260 -7.84 8.88 -0.88
N PRO A 261 -8.29 7.61 -0.78
CA PRO A 261 -9.54 7.30 -0.10
C PRO A 261 -9.59 7.79 1.36
N LYS A 262 -8.44 7.88 2.05
CA LYS A 262 -8.39 8.19 3.50
C LYS A 262 -7.66 9.49 3.83
N GLU A 263 -6.75 9.94 2.96
CA GLU A 263 -5.84 11.04 3.26
C GLU A 263 -5.89 12.14 2.18
N TYR A 264 -5.50 13.34 2.59
CA TYR A 264 -5.25 14.45 1.70
C TYR A 264 -3.85 15.00 1.96
N ALA A 265 -3.04 15.08 0.90
CA ALA A 265 -1.68 15.58 0.94
C ALA A 265 -1.47 16.76 -0.01
N LEU A 266 -0.63 17.70 0.41
CA LEU A 266 -0.15 18.82 -0.38
C LEU A 266 1.37 18.82 -0.39
N ILE A 267 1.95 18.81 -1.59
CA ILE A 267 3.36 19.01 -1.86
C ILE A 267 3.54 20.45 -2.32
N TYR A 268 4.37 21.23 -1.63
CA TYR A 268 4.52 22.65 -1.93
C TYR A 268 5.88 23.19 -1.51
N ARG A 269 6.24 24.35 -2.07
CA ARG A 269 7.42 25.10 -1.66
C ARG A 269 7.03 26.14 -0.61
N GLY A 270 7.65 26.05 0.56
CA GLY A 270 7.46 27.01 1.65
C GLY A 270 8.04 28.38 1.34
N GLU A 271 7.77 29.34 2.24
CA GLU A 271 8.33 30.70 2.21
C GLU A 271 9.87 30.73 2.40
N ASP A 272 10.43 29.67 2.99
CA ASP A 272 11.87 29.46 3.16
C ASP A 272 12.51 28.64 2.02
N ASP A 273 11.77 28.52 0.90
CA ASP A 273 12.15 27.80 -0.32
C ASP A 273 12.45 26.31 -0.16
N LYS A 274 12.08 25.72 0.99
CA LYS A 274 12.10 24.27 1.21
C LYS A 274 10.86 23.62 0.62
N VAL A 275 10.96 22.33 0.29
CA VAL A 275 9.83 21.53 -0.19
C VAL A 275 9.22 20.77 0.98
N TYR A 276 7.94 21.00 1.22
CA TYR A 276 7.16 20.38 2.27
C TYR A 276 6.09 19.45 1.70
N VAL A 277 5.79 18.40 2.46
CA VAL A 277 4.62 17.55 2.28
C VAL A 277 3.78 17.65 3.54
N GLN A 278 2.60 18.25 3.44
CA GLN A 278 1.61 18.24 4.50
C GLN A 278 0.57 17.17 4.21
N VAL A 279 0.38 16.22 5.12
CA VAL A 279 -0.56 15.10 4.98
C VAL A 279 -1.51 15.04 6.18
N SER A 280 -2.76 14.69 5.92
CA SER A 280 -3.79 14.59 6.96
C SER A 280 -4.86 13.57 6.58
N ASN A 281 -5.63 13.08 7.55
CA ASN A 281 -6.91 12.43 7.23
C ASN A 281 -7.84 13.43 6.54
N ARG A 282 -8.70 12.96 5.64
CA ARG A 282 -9.67 13.82 4.93
C ARG A 282 -10.58 14.64 5.87
N LYS A 283 -10.86 14.12 7.07
CA LYS A 283 -11.62 14.85 8.10
C LYS A 283 -10.93 16.13 8.58
N TYR A 284 -9.59 16.17 8.65
CA TYR A 284 -8.86 17.41 8.96
C TYR A 284 -9.18 18.48 7.93
N ALA A 285 -9.00 18.15 6.65
CA ALA A 285 -9.25 19.06 5.55
C ALA A 285 -10.70 19.55 5.55
N TYR A 286 -11.67 18.66 5.79
CA TYR A 286 -13.09 18.97 5.87
C TYR A 286 -13.45 20.00 6.95
N THR A 287 -12.84 19.92 8.13
CA THR A 287 -13.23 20.69 9.32
C THR A 287 -12.36 21.91 9.59
N THR A 288 -11.27 22.09 8.84
CA THR A 288 -10.29 23.15 9.12
C THR A 288 -10.05 24.07 7.93
N ASP A 289 -9.80 25.34 8.22
CA ASP A 289 -9.37 26.37 7.28
C ASP A 289 -7.91 26.78 7.50
N LYS A 290 -7.16 26.03 8.33
CA LYS A 290 -5.77 26.36 8.67
C LYS A 290 -4.89 26.36 7.44
N GLU A 291 -4.04 27.37 7.34
CA GLU A 291 -3.01 27.47 6.33
C GLU A 291 -2.00 26.33 6.45
N PRO A 292 -1.57 25.72 5.31
CA PRO A 292 -0.45 24.80 5.34
C PRO A 292 0.82 25.46 5.89
N TYR A 293 1.65 24.67 6.57
CA TYR A 293 2.82 25.17 7.30
C TYR A 293 3.77 25.96 6.41
N ARG A 294 4.03 27.24 6.74
CA ARG A 294 4.90 28.14 5.95
C ARG A 294 4.52 28.22 4.47
N SER A 295 3.25 28.03 4.14
CA SER A 295 2.79 28.17 2.75
C SER A 295 2.57 29.62 2.37
N ARG A 296 2.63 29.91 1.07
CA ARG A 296 2.22 31.20 0.51
C ARG A 296 0.69 31.24 0.39
N GLU A 297 0.10 32.43 0.38
CA GLU A 297 -1.37 32.60 0.29
C GLU A 297 -1.98 31.83 -0.91
N ARG A 298 -1.37 31.94 -2.10
CA ARG A 298 -1.80 31.22 -3.30
C ARG A 298 -1.81 29.69 -3.13
N THR A 299 -0.84 29.15 -2.40
CA THR A 299 -0.74 27.71 -2.10
C THR A 299 -1.84 27.28 -1.14
N HIS A 300 -2.17 28.12 -0.14
CA HIS A 300 -3.31 27.88 0.73
C HIS A 300 -4.64 27.89 -0.02
N ARG A 301 -4.85 28.85 -0.92
CA ARG A 301 -6.05 28.90 -1.77
C ARG A 301 -6.16 27.65 -2.64
N TYR A 302 -5.07 27.22 -3.27
CA TYR A 302 -5.05 25.98 -4.06
C TYR A 302 -5.39 24.75 -3.22
N TYR A 303 -4.78 24.61 -2.03
CA TYR A 303 -5.09 23.53 -1.09
C TYR A 303 -6.60 23.43 -0.80
N ARG A 304 -7.24 24.56 -0.54
CA ARG A 304 -8.69 24.61 -0.27
C ARG A 304 -9.51 24.32 -1.52
N ARG A 305 -9.22 24.99 -2.64
CA ARG A 305 -9.97 24.85 -3.90
C ARG A 305 -9.89 23.41 -4.44
N PHE A 306 -8.72 22.78 -4.38
CA PHE A 306 -8.56 21.38 -4.80
C PHE A 306 -9.42 20.45 -3.94
N TYR A 307 -9.31 20.52 -2.61
CA TYR A 307 -10.10 19.66 -1.73
C TYR A 307 -11.60 19.92 -1.88
N TYR A 308 -12.02 21.18 -2.02
CA TYR A 308 -13.43 21.51 -2.28
C TYR A 308 -13.93 20.90 -3.60
N SER A 309 -13.10 20.90 -4.64
CA SER A 309 -13.46 20.40 -5.97
C SER A 309 -13.52 18.87 -6.02
N ARG A 310 -12.61 18.18 -5.31
CA ARG A 310 -12.40 16.73 -5.47
C ARG A 310 -12.77 15.89 -4.24
N GLY A 311 -12.62 16.43 -3.04
CA GLY A 311 -12.83 15.68 -1.78
C GLY A 311 -14.15 16.00 -1.07
N TYR A 312 -14.52 17.27 -0.97
CA TYR A 312 -15.59 17.77 -0.12
C TYR A 312 -16.94 17.06 -0.32
N TYR A 313 -17.38 16.92 -1.58
CA TYR A 313 -18.71 16.36 -1.87
C TYR A 313 -18.85 14.88 -1.52
N TYR A 314 -17.75 14.11 -1.56
CA TYR A 314 -17.73 12.74 -1.08
C TYR A 314 -17.74 12.70 0.45
N ASP A 315 -16.98 13.60 1.08
CA ASP A 315 -16.76 13.60 2.53
C ASP A 315 -17.91 14.17 3.34
N ARG A 316 -18.70 15.11 2.78
CA ARG A 316 -19.84 15.72 3.49
C ARG A 316 -20.85 14.69 3.99
N ASN A 317 -21.01 13.57 3.28
CA ASN A 317 -21.89 12.48 3.66
C ASN A 317 -21.30 11.63 4.79
N SER A 318 -19.98 11.52 4.85
CA SER A 318 -19.24 10.76 5.85
C SER A 318 -19.02 11.55 7.16
N PHE A 319 -18.97 12.88 7.08
CA PHE A 319 -18.66 13.77 8.20
C PHE A 319 -19.84 14.67 8.62
N THR A 320 -21.07 14.17 8.47
CA THR A 320 -22.33 14.90 8.79
C THR A 320 -22.43 15.44 10.22
N ARG A 321 -21.66 14.88 11.16
CA ARG A 321 -21.61 15.32 12.57
C ARG A 321 -20.54 16.37 12.86
N SER A 322 -19.79 16.82 11.86
CA SER A 322 -18.73 17.82 12.00
C SER A 322 -19.08 19.09 11.22
N THR A 323 -18.75 20.25 11.78
CA THR A 323 -18.85 21.54 11.07
C THR A 323 -17.84 21.57 9.92
N SER A 324 -18.26 21.98 8.73
CA SER A 324 -17.35 22.11 7.60
C SER A 324 -16.68 23.48 7.60
N SER A 325 -15.39 23.52 7.32
CA SER A 325 -14.70 24.79 7.00
C SER A 325 -15.08 25.34 5.63
N TYR A 326 -15.82 24.57 4.82
CA TYR A 326 -16.30 24.95 3.49
C TYR A 326 -17.75 25.43 3.46
N ASP A 327 -18.40 25.54 4.63
CA ASP A 327 -19.74 26.15 4.71
C ASP A 327 -19.64 27.62 4.25
N GLY A 328 -20.30 27.94 3.13
CA GLY A 328 -20.21 29.27 2.49
C GLY A 328 -18.91 29.54 1.74
N PHE A 329 -18.15 28.52 1.32
CA PHE A 329 -16.92 28.68 0.56
C PHE A 329 -17.14 29.33 -0.82
N THR A 330 -16.44 30.43 -1.09
CA THR A 330 -16.63 31.26 -2.30
C THR A 330 -15.42 31.34 -3.23
N ASP A 331 -14.28 30.73 -2.88
CA ASP A 331 -13.03 30.87 -3.65
C ASP A 331 -13.01 30.02 -4.94
N GLY A 332 -14.17 29.47 -5.31
CA GLY A 332 -14.37 28.72 -6.54
C GLY A 332 -13.81 27.30 -6.50
N GLN A 333 -13.78 26.67 -7.67
CA GLN A 333 -13.26 25.33 -7.90
C GLN A 333 -12.01 25.40 -8.79
N ILE A 334 -11.25 24.31 -8.81
CA ILE A 334 -10.18 24.13 -9.79
C ILE A 334 -10.74 23.53 -11.08
N GLU A 335 -10.09 23.82 -12.21
CA GLU A 335 -10.31 23.07 -13.44
C GLU A 335 -9.52 21.76 -13.35
N TYR A 336 -10.21 20.67 -13.00
CA TYR A 336 -9.56 19.38 -12.80
C TYR A 336 -9.38 18.63 -14.12
N ASN A 337 -8.14 18.25 -14.43
CA ASN A 337 -7.82 17.41 -15.57
C ASN A 337 -7.53 15.98 -15.12
N SER A 338 -8.49 15.07 -15.33
CA SER A 338 -8.32 13.64 -14.99
C SER A 338 -7.26 12.93 -15.83
N SER A 339 -6.85 13.50 -16.96
CA SER A 339 -5.84 12.93 -17.88
C SER A 339 -4.48 13.61 -17.75
N ASN A 340 -4.21 14.33 -16.66
CA ASN A 340 -2.91 14.94 -16.45
C ASN A 340 -1.81 13.88 -16.24
N ASP A 341 -0.56 14.30 -16.43
CA ASP A 341 0.62 13.42 -16.38
C ASP A 341 0.72 12.64 -15.06
N LEU A 342 0.34 13.25 -13.92
CA LEU A 342 0.41 12.60 -12.62
C LEU A 342 -0.71 11.59 -12.40
N ASN A 343 -1.93 11.86 -12.88
CA ASN A 343 -3.01 10.86 -12.86
C ASN A 343 -2.68 9.69 -13.79
N THR A 344 -2.16 9.97 -14.99
CA THR A 344 -1.72 8.95 -15.94
C THR A 344 -0.60 8.10 -15.34
N TYR A 345 0.40 8.74 -14.73
CA TYR A 345 1.49 8.06 -14.03
C TYR A 345 0.99 7.25 -12.83
N SER A 346 0.08 7.79 -12.02
CA SER A 346 -0.51 7.02 -10.92
C SER A 346 -1.33 5.83 -11.42
N GLY A 347 -1.99 5.97 -12.56
CA GLY A 347 -2.67 4.87 -13.24
C GLY A 347 -1.70 3.81 -13.74
N SER A 348 -0.56 4.19 -14.31
CA SER A 348 0.46 3.23 -14.74
C SER A 348 1.13 2.54 -13.56
N VAL A 349 1.48 3.26 -12.49
CA VAL A 349 2.03 2.65 -11.26
C VAL A 349 1.02 1.71 -10.63
N ARG A 350 -0.26 2.10 -10.60
CA ARG A 350 -1.32 1.21 -10.13
C ARG A 350 -1.44 -0.01 -11.04
N GLN A 351 -1.45 0.16 -12.36
CA GLN A 351 -1.54 -0.94 -13.32
C GLN A 351 -0.31 -1.84 -13.26
N GLU A 352 0.89 -1.30 -13.02
CA GLU A 352 2.12 -2.08 -12.81
C GLU A 352 2.01 -2.86 -11.51
N SER A 353 1.58 -2.21 -10.43
CA SER A 353 1.28 -2.87 -9.15
C SER A 353 0.20 -3.95 -9.30
N ILE A 354 -0.88 -3.69 -10.03
CA ILE A 354 -1.95 -4.66 -10.32
C ILE A 354 -1.41 -5.76 -11.22
N SER A 355 -0.63 -5.46 -12.25
CA SER A 355 -0.08 -6.46 -13.18
C SER A 355 0.95 -7.36 -12.51
N SER A 356 1.64 -6.87 -11.49
CA SER A 356 2.46 -7.68 -10.60
C SER A 356 1.65 -8.51 -9.59
N ARG A 357 0.33 -8.31 -9.54
CA ARG A 357 -0.67 -9.01 -8.71
C ARG A 357 -1.73 -9.77 -9.54
N SER A 358 -1.73 -9.64 -10.87
CA SER A 358 -2.76 -10.15 -11.77
C SER A 358 -2.17 -11.15 -12.76
N SER A 359 -1.16 -11.89 -12.30
CA SER A 359 -0.53 -12.95 -13.07
C SER A 359 -0.96 -14.28 -12.46
N ASP A 360 -1.90 -14.98 -13.11
CA ASP A 360 -2.22 -16.42 -13.05
C ASP A 360 -1.90 -17.16 -11.72
N GLY A 361 -2.14 -16.53 -10.57
CA GLY A 361 -1.85 -17.04 -9.23
C GLY A 361 -2.55 -18.37 -8.92
N GLY A 362 -2.05 -19.10 -7.93
CA GLY A 362 -2.75 -20.27 -7.42
C GLY A 362 -3.98 -19.92 -6.57
N GLY A 363 -5.00 -20.79 -6.57
CA GLY A 363 -6.19 -20.67 -5.72
C GLY A 363 -5.89 -20.62 -4.22
N LEU A 364 -6.78 -20.00 -3.43
CA LEU A 364 -6.64 -19.86 -1.98
C LEU A 364 -7.55 -20.81 -1.19
N SER A 365 -6.95 -21.51 -0.22
CA SER A 365 -7.55 -22.48 0.70
C SER A 365 -8.79 -21.97 1.36
N SER A 366 -9.80 -22.84 1.40
CA SER A 366 -11.03 -22.57 2.12
C SER A 366 -11.33 -23.43 3.33
N GLY A 367 -10.49 -24.40 3.70
CA GLY A 367 -10.64 -25.04 5.01
C GLY A 367 -10.05 -26.43 5.24
N LYS A 368 -9.61 -27.15 4.20
CA LYS A 368 -9.28 -28.58 4.30
C LYS A 368 -8.00 -28.92 5.08
#